data_AF-A0A7H0KA70-F1
#
_entry.id   AF-A0A7H0KA70-F1
#
_cell.length_a   1.000
_cell.length_b   1.000
_cell.length_c   1.000
_cell.angle_alpha   90.00
_cell.angle_beta   90.00
_cell.angle_gamma   90.00
#
_symmetry.space_group_name_H-M   'P 1'
#
loop_
_entity.id
_entity.type
_entity.pdbx_description
1 polymer ?
#
loop_
_entity_poly.entity_id
_entity_poly.type
_entity_poly.pdbx_seq_one_letter_code
_entity_poly.pdbx_strand_id
1 'polypeptide(L)'
;MKQTKALGRDAFAIEGPDGELLGTARQTLKMSDLVKASRGVEVFDAAGVHVLSIEDPVNFIRDTYVVHLASPPMQLAKLTKRFAWIGAKYDVEMAGLPDVQIQGQAFQLNYSLTSQGREIARVDAEYSGMGRLMMGKTSYRVRIEPGLDERQRAAVVGITLAIDMRRQKMRKNSG
;
A
#
# COMPACT_ATOMS: atom_id res chain seq x y z
N MET A 1 5.41 0.46 -12.21
CA MET A 1 5.85 -0.53 -11.20
C MET A 1 4.85 -1.67 -11.17
N LYS A 2 5.33 -2.91 -11.24
CA LYS A 2 4.57 -4.16 -11.16
C LYS A 2 4.94 -4.83 -9.84
N GLN A 3 3.98 -5.39 -9.10
CA GLN A 3 4.30 -6.13 -7.88
C GLN A 3 4.05 -7.62 -8.06
N THR A 4 5.07 -8.45 -7.83
CA THR A 4 5.00 -9.91 -7.97
C THR A 4 5.37 -10.58 -6.65
N LYS A 5 4.50 -11.43 -6.11
CA LYS A 5 4.80 -12.18 -4.88
C LYS A 5 5.70 -13.37 -5.20
N ALA A 6 6.98 -13.30 -4.79
CA ALA A 6 7.91 -14.43 -4.82
C ALA A 6 8.69 -14.53 -3.50
N LEU A 7 8.70 -15.76 -2.96
CA LEU A 7 9.34 -16.26 -1.73
C LEU A 7 8.76 -15.78 -0.38
N GLY A 8 8.16 -16.72 0.35
CA GLY A 8 7.71 -16.54 1.74
C GLY A 8 6.27 -16.04 1.87
N ARG A 9 5.59 -16.49 2.94
CA ARG A 9 4.18 -16.13 3.22
C ARG A 9 4.01 -14.60 3.41
N ASP A 10 5.12 -13.92 3.71
CA ASP A 10 5.18 -12.57 4.29
C ASP A 10 5.99 -11.54 3.47
N ALA A 11 6.46 -11.85 2.25
CA ALA A 11 7.21 -10.91 1.41
C ALA A 11 6.64 -10.75 -0.01
N PHE A 12 6.86 -9.59 -0.63
CA PHE A 12 6.36 -9.18 -1.94
C PHE A 12 7.46 -8.46 -2.73
N ALA A 13 7.73 -8.87 -3.97
CA ALA A 13 8.72 -8.20 -4.83
C ALA A 13 8.08 -7.00 -5.54
N ILE A 14 8.77 -5.87 -5.52
CA ILE A 14 8.42 -4.62 -6.19
C ILE A 14 9.29 -4.55 -7.46
N GLU A 15 8.66 -4.60 -8.62
CA GLU A 15 9.31 -4.68 -9.93
C GLU A 15 9.03 -3.41 -10.76
N GLY A 16 9.96 -3.04 -11.63
CA GLY A 16 9.77 -1.99 -12.62
C GLY A 16 8.90 -2.44 -13.79
N PRO A 17 8.67 -1.55 -14.78
CA PRO A 17 7.88 -1.88 -15.97
C PRO A 17 8.42 -3.09 -16.75
N ASP A 18 9.75 -3.21 -16.80
CA ASP A 18 10.47 -4.23 -17.56
C ASP A 18 10.78 -5.50 -16.75
N GLY A 19 10.24 -5.60 -15.53
CA GLY A 19 10.44 -6.75 -14.63
C GLY A 19 11.73 -6.68 -13.79
N GLU A 20 12.48 -5.58 -13.87
CA GLU A 20 13.62 -5.29 -12.98
C GLU A 20 13.17 -5.26 -11.51
N LEU A 21 13.93 -5.85 -10.59
CA LEU A 21 13.61 -5.79 -9.16
C LEU A 21 13.99 -4.41 -8.61
N LEU A 22 12.99 -3.61 -8.25
CA LEU A 22 13.17 -2.30 -7.61
C LEU A 22 13.24 -2.40 -6.08
N GLY A 23 12.66 -3.45 -5.49
CA GLY A 23 12.70 -3.65 -4.04
C GLY A 23 11.85 -4.82 -3.55
N THR A 24 11.75 -4.96 -2.24
CA THR A 24 10.92 -5.99 -1.57
C THR A 24 10.16 -5.40 -0.41
N ALA A 25 8.86 -5.66 -0.30
CA ALA A 25 8.06 -5.36 0.88
C ALA A 25 7.95 -6.62 1.76
N ARG A 26 8.15 -6.48 3.07
CA ARG A 26 8.07 -7.56 4.07
C ARG A 26 7.08 -7.19 5.15
N GLN A 27 6.16 -8.10 5.47
CA GLN A 27 5.24 -7.94 6.57
C GLN A 27 5.97 -8.18 7.89
N THR A 28 5.87 -7.24 8.81
CA THR A 28 6.42 -7.37 10.16
C THR A 28 5.33 -7.73 11.16
N LEU A 29 5.64 -8.70 12.02
CA LEU A 29 4.92 -8.96 13.26
C LEU A 29 5.73 -8.30 14.37
N LYS A 30 5.25 -7.17 14.92
CA LYS A 30 5.90 -6.61 16.11
C LYS A 30 5.53 -7.50 17.30
N MET A 31 6.47 -8.36 17.71
CA MET A 31 6.29 -9.35 18.78
C MET A 31 6.29 -8.72 20.19
N SER A 32 6.66 -7.43 20.29
CA SER A 32 6.75 -6.66 21.54
C SER A 32 5.39 -6.30 22.16
N ASP A 33 4.28 -6.45 21.44
CA ASP A 33 2.92 -6.22 21.93
C ASP A 33 2.13 -7.54 21.94
N LEU A 34 2.49 -8.45 22.85
CA LEU A 34 1.79 -9.72 23.09
C LEU A 34 0.33 -9.56 23.58
N VAL A 35 -0.23 -8.35 23.53
CA VAL A 35 -1.66 -8.07 23.73
C VAL A 35 -2.32 -7.40 22.50
N LYS A 36 -1.55 -6.85 21.54
CA LYS A 36 -2.09 -6.15 20.35
C LYS A 36 -1.16 -6.30 19.15
N ALA A 37 -1.41 -7.29 18.30
CA ALA A 37 -0.65 -7.51 17.06
C ALA A 37 -0.77 -6.32 16.09
N SER A 38 0.12 -5.31 16.21
CA SER A 38 0.33 -4.30 15.18
C SER A 38 1.01 -4.96 13.99
N ARG A 39 0.36 -4.91 12.83
CA ARG A 39 0.89 -5.46 11.57
C ARG A 39 1.51 -4.30 10.81
N GLY A 40 2.81 -4.39 10.54
CA GLY A 40 3.54 -3.42 9.72
C GLY A 40 3.95 -4.03 8.38
N VAL A 41 4.35 -3.17 7.44
CA VAL A 41 5.10 -3.55 6.25
C VAL A 41 6.33 -2.68 6.15
N GLU A 42 7.49 -3.29 5.99
CA GLU A 42 8.76 -2.61 5.70
C GLU A 42 9.11 -2.85 4.24
N VAL A 43 9.52 -1.80 3.54
CA VAL A 43 9.94 -1.82 2.14
C VAL A 43 11.43 -1.61 2.08
N PHE A 44 12.11 -2.50 1.37
CA PHE A 44 13.53 -2.48 1.12
C PHE A 44 13.76 -2.19 -0.35
N ASP A 45 14.80 -1.43 -0.69
CA ASP A 45 15.25 -1.26 -2.07
C ASP A 45 15.94 -2.53 -2.61
N ALA A 46 16.39 -2.48 -3.86
CA ALA A 46 17.10 -3.58 -4.50
C ALA A 46 18.42 -3.96 -3.80
N ALA A 47 19.06 -3.03 -3.09
CA ALA A 47 20.27 -3.26 -2.29
C ALA A 47 19.97 -3.84 -0.89
N GLY A 48 18.68 -3.95 -0.53
CA GLY A 48 18.25 -4.44 0.78
C GLY A 48 18.25 -3.36 1.87
N VAL A 49 18.35 -2.08 1.51
CA VAL A 49 18.26 -0.96 2.44
C VAL A 49 16.79 -0.68 2.74
N HIS A 50 16.44 -0.53 4.01
CA HIS A 50 15.09 -0.16 4.42
C HIS A 50 14.78 1.29 3.99
N VAL A 51 13.73 1.47 3.20
CA VAL A 51 13.35 2.77 2.63
C VAL A 51 11.99 3.29 3.11
N LEU A 52 11.01 2.41 3.35
CA LEU A 52 9.66 2.82 3.78
C LEU A 52 9.10 1.87 4.84
N SER A 53 8.35 2.42 5.78
CA SER A 53 7.53 1.66 6.72
C SER A 53 6.07 2.05 6.59
N ILE A 54 5.17 1.08 6.60
CA ILE A 54 3.73 1.25 6.70
C ILE A 54 3.28 0.64 8.02
N GLU A 55 2.64 1.43 8.86
CA GLU A 55 2.17 1.01 10.18
C GLU A 55 0.63 1.08 10.28
N ASP A 56 0.01 0.04 10.83
CA ASP A 56 -1.40 -0.01 11.24
C ASP A 56 -1.45 0.09 12.78
N PRO A 57 -1.43 1.31 13.38
CA PRO A 57 -1.56 1.47 14.82
C PRO A 57 -2.88 0.87 15.30
N VAL A 58 -2.82 0.02 16.33
CA VAL A 58 -3.97 -0.74 16.83
C VAL A 58 -4.93 0.18 17.58
N ASN A 59 -5.76 0.90 16.83
CA ASN A 59 -6.91 1.61 17.36
C ASN A 59 -8.17 0.81 17.02
N PHE A 60 -8.81 0.25 18.05
CA PHE A 60 -9.98 -0.63 17.99
C PHE A 60 -11.21 -0.05 17.25
N ILE A 61 -11.18 1.23 16.83
CA ILE A 61 -12.34 1.95 16.27
C ILE A 61 -12.03 2.64 14.92
N ARG A 62 -10.76 2.96 14.61
CA ARG A 62 -10.36 3.70 13.39
C ARG A 62 -9.20 3.01 12.70
N ASP A 63 -9.49 2.33 11.59
CA ASP A 63 -8.46 1.82 10.67
C ASP A 63 -7.64 3.02 10.15
N THR A 64 -6.43 3.20 10.69
CA THR A 64 -5.49 4.27 10.33
C THR A 64 -4.22 3.60 9.83
N TYR A 65 -3.71 4.03 8.69
CA TYR A 65 -2.41 3.57 8.17
C TYR A 65 -1.49 4.76 8.01
N VAL A 66 -0.26 4.64 8.48
CA VAL A 66 0.74 5.71 8.37
C VAL A 66 1.93 5.22 7.57
N VAL A 67 2.34 6.00 6.57
CA VAL A 67 3.49 5.73 5.70
C VAL A 67 4.64 6.64 6.14
N HIS A 68 5.78 6.04 6.45
CA HIS A 68 7.01 6.73 6.86
C HIS A 68 8.17 6.40 5.92
N LEU A 69 9.02 7.40 5.66
CA LEU A 69 10.36 7.19 5.14
C LEU A 69 11.25 6.66 6.26
N ALA A 70 12.16 5.72 5.97
CA ALA A 70 13.05 5.14 6.97
C ALA A 70 14.22 6.07 7.34
N SER A 71 14.76 6.81 6.38
CA SER A 71 15.88 7.73 6.60
C SER A 71 15.88 8.90 5.60
N PRO A 72 15.84 10.17 6.07
CA PRO A 72 15.51 10.56 7.45
C PRO A 72 14.06 10.17 7.79
N PRO A 73 13.75 9.81 9.06
CA PRO A 73 12.39 9.48 9.47
C PRO A 73 11.43 10.64 9.17
N MET A 74 10.44 10.40 8.31
CA MET A 74 9.46 11.41 7.92
C MET A 74 8.13 10.76 7.55
N GLN A 75 7.01 11.29 8.06
CA GLN A 75 5.68 10.88 7.63
C GLN A 75 5.41 11.39 6.21
N LEU A 76 5.12 10.45 5.30
CA LEU A 76 4.84 10.73 3.91
C LEU A 76 3.34 10.76 3.62
N ALA A 77 2.58 9.88 4.25
CA ALA A 77 1.13 9.84 4.10
C ALA A 77 0.43 9.24 5.32
N LYS A 78 -0.84 9.58 5.48
CA LYS A 78 -1.73 9.01 6.49
C LYS A 78 -3.10 8.75 5.88
N LEU A 79 -3.56 7.51 5.99
CA LEU A 79 -4.87 7.08 5.53
C LEU A 79 -5.77 6.89 6.74
N THR A 80 -6.88 7.61 6.81
CA THR A 80 -7.87 7.47 7.90
C THR A 80 -9.21 7.05 7.32
N LYS A 81 -9.79 5.95 7.82
CA LYS A 81 -11.15 5.53 7.43
C LYS A 81 -12.19 6.55 7.90
N ARG A 82 -13.03 7.06 6.99
CA ARG A 82 -14.31 7.72 7.35
C ARG A 82 -15.46 6.71 7.39
N PHE A 83 -16.43 6.96 8.26
CA PHE A 83 -17.56 6.08 8.59
C PHE A 83 -18.19 5.41 7.36
N ALA A 84 -18.29 4.09 7.43
CA ALA A 84 -18.78 3.22 6.39
C ALA A 84 -20.31 3.12 6.48
N TRP A 85 -21.03 3.51 5.43
CA TRP A 85 -22.35 2.98 5.10
C TRP A 85 -22.56 2.85 3.58
N ILE A 86 -21.84 3.61 2.74
CA ILE A 86 -21.83 3.43 1.28
C ILE A 86 -20.40 3.67 0.75
N GLY A 87 -19.66 2.58 0.50
CA GLY A 87 -18.28 2.63 -0.01
C GLY A 87 -17.25 3.09 1.02
N ALA A 88 -16.06 2.49 1.02
CA ALA A 88 -14.98 2.93 1.90
C ALA A 88 -14.41 4.26 1.38
N LYS A 89 -14.79 5.39 2.00
CA LYS A 89 -14.11 6.67 1.81
C LYS A 89 -12.93 6.76 2.79
N TYR A 90 -11.74 7.02 2.27
CA TYR A 90 -10.54 7.26 3.05
C TYR A 90 -10.20 8.73 2.96
N ASP A 91 -9.83 9.33 4.09
CA ASP A 91 -9.05 10.54 4.08
C ASP A 91 -7.61 10.18 3.83
N VAL A 92 -7.01 10.82 2.84
CA VAL A 92 -5.59 10.68 2.55
C VAL A 92 -4.94 12.02 2.78
N GLU A 93 -4.13 12.10 3.83
CA GLU A 93 -3.18 13.20 4.02
C GLU A 93 -1.86 12.76 3.37
N MET A 94 -1.31 13.56 2.46
CA MET A 94 -0.05 13.27 1.76
C MET A 94 0.87 14.48 1.83
N ALA A 95 2.11 14.27 2.24
CA ALA A 95 3.08 15.36 2.33
C ALA A 95 3.33 15.95 0.93
N GLY A 96 3.21 17.28 0.82
CA GLY A 96 3.46 18.01 -0.43
C GLY A 96 2.34 17.91 -1.49
N LEU A 97 1.21 17.25 -1.20
CA LEU A 97 0.04 17.23 -2.09
C LEU A 97 -1.26 17.47 -1.31
N PRO A 98 -2.04 18.51 -1.65
CA PRO A 98 -3.31 18.79 -1.00
C PRO A 98 -4.44 17.89 -1.54
N ASP A 99 -5.48 17.71 -0.73
CA ASP A 99 -6.77 17.10 -1.11
C ASP A 99 -6.63 15.78 -1.89
N VAL A 100 -5.76 14.89 -1.43
CA VAL A 100 -5.60 13.58 -2.05
C VAL A 100 -6.82 12.72 -1.77
N GLN A 101 -7.38 12.16 -2.83
CA GLN A 101 -8.59 11.32 -2.80
C GLN A 101 -8.34 10.01 -3.52
N ILE A 102 -9.02 8.97 -3.04
CA ILE A 102 -9.07 7.65 -3.68
C ILE A 102 -10.40 7.57 -4.46
N GLN A 103 -10.32 7.39 -5.77
CA GLN A 103 -11.50 7.23 -6.63
C GLN A 103 -11.54 5.84 -7.25
N GLY A 104 -12.72 5.20 -7.26
CA GLY A 104 -12.90 3.84 -7.79
C GLY A 104 -13.01 2.76 -6.73
N GLN A 105 -12.58 1.54 -7.06
CA GLN A 105 -12.79 0.33 -6.27
C GLN A 105 -11.51 -0.10 -5.56
N ALA A 106 -11.14 0.62 -4.50
CA ALA A 106 -9.91 0.38 -3.73
C ALA A 106 -9.76 -1.07 -3.25
N PHE A 107 -10.85 -1.72 -2.82
CA PHE A 107 -10.84 -3.11 -2.36
C PHE A 107 -10.57 -4.13 -3.47
N GLN A 108 -10.80 -3.76 -4.73
CA GLN A 108 -10.47 -4.57 -5.90
C GLN A 108 -9.12 -4.23 -6.50
N LEU A 109 -8.37 -3.29 -5.90
CA LEU A 109 -7.13 -2.72 -6.46
C LEU A 109 -7.33 -2.13 -7.87
N ASN A 110 -8.50 -1.54 -8.11
CA ASN A 110 -8.85 -0.82 -9.33
C ASN A 110 -9.29 0.59 -8.96
N TYR A 111 -8.35 1.52 -8.80
CA TYR A 111 -8.61 2.88 -8.32
C TYR A 111 -7.57 3.88 -8.82
N SER A 112 -7.90 5.16 -8.77
CA SER A 112 -6.96 6.27 -8.96
C SER A 112 -6.76 7.05 -7.66
N LEU A 113 -5.56 7.57 -7.50
CA LEU A 113 -5.26 8.65 -6.57
C LEU A 113 -5.36 9.96 -7.33
N THR A 114 -6.13 10.90 -6.80
CA THR A 114 -6.30 12.23 -7.39
C THR A 114 -5.95 13.31 -6.38
N SER A 115 -5.28 14.37 -6.80
CA SER A 115 -5.06 15.58 -6.00
C SER A 115 -5.67 16.77 -6.76
N GLN A 116 -6.52 17.55 -6.09
CA GLN A 116 -7.23 18.68 -6.71
C GLN A 116 -7.95 18.32 -8.03
N GLY A 117 -8.52 17.12 -8.11
CA GLY A 117 -9.21 16.62 -9.31
C GLY A 117 -8.30 16.12 -10.43
N ARG A 118 -6.98 16.22 -10.31
CA ARG A 118 -6.01 15.65 -11.26
C ARG A 118 -5.54 14.28 -10.78
N GLU A 119 -5.53 13.29 -11.68
CA GLU A 119 -4.93 11.98 -11.40
C GLU A 119 -3.42 12.13 -11.17
N ILE A 120 -2.93 11.54 -10.07
CA ILE A 120 -1.50 11.50 -9.70
C ILE A 120 -0.95 10.07 -9.76
N ALA A 121 -1.82 9.07 -9.64
CA ALA A 121 -1.48 7.68 -9.81
C ALA A 121 -2.71 6.83 -10.11
N ARG A 122 -2.49 5.70 -10.76
CA ARG A 122 -3.49 4.68 -11.09
C ARG A 122 -3.02 3.32 -10.63
N VAL A 123 -3.91 2.60 -9.94
CA VAL A 123 -3.71 1.22 -9.54
C VAL A 123 -4.73 0.37 -10.29
N ASP A 124 -4.21 -0.55 -11.09
CA ASP A 124 -5.01 -1.48 -11.88
C ASP A 124 -4.65 -2.92 -11.45
N ALA A 125 -5.65 -3.73 -11.12
CA ALA A 125 -5.46 -5.12 -10.76
C ALA A 125 -5.03 -5.92 -11.99
N GLU A 126 -3.94 -6.70 -11.87
CA GLU A 126 -3.52 -7.60 -12.93
C GLU A 126 -4.25 -8.94 -12.75
N TYR A 127 -5.37 -9.11 -13.46
CA TYR A 127 -6.00 -10.43 -13.60
C TYR A 127 -5.18 -11.24 -14.61
N SER A 128 -4.14 -11.93 -14.15
CA SER A 128 -3.57 -13.03 -14.95
C SER A 128 -4.64 -14.12 -15.07
N GLY A 129 -4.92 -14.60 -16.30
CA GLY A 129 -6.00 -15.54 -16.62
C GLY A 129 -6.06 -16.85 -15.80
N MET A 130 -6.94 -17.76 -16.23
CA MET A 130 -7.44 -18.95 -15.51
C MET A 130 -6.42 -19.86 -14.78
N GLY A 131 -5.10 -19.74 -15.00
CA GLY A 131 -4.09 -20.61 -14.38
C GLY A 131 -3.53 -20.18 -13.02
N ARG A 132 -3.79 -18.96 -12.52
CA ARG A 132 -3.19 -18.46 -11.26
C ARG A 132 -4.13 -18.38 -10.06
N LEU A 133 -5.40 -18.75 -10.25
CA LEU A 133 -6.45 -18.75 -9.22
C LEU A 133 -6.09 -19.63 -8.01
N MET A 134 -5.15 -20.57 -8.17
CA MET A 134 -4.69 -21.50 -7.14
C MET A 134 -3.59 -20.95 -6.21
N MET A 135 -3.01 -19.77 -6.45
CA MET A 135 -1.80 -19.35 -5.73
C MET A 135 -1.95 -18.20 -4.72
N GLY A 136 -3.15 -17.64 -4.51
CA GLY A 136 -3.36 -16.58 -3.51
C GLY A 136 -2.50 -15.31 -3.72
N LYS A 137 -1.91 -15.15 -4.92
CA LYS A 137 -1.04 -14.03 -5.26
C LYS A 137 -1.88 -12.92 -5.88
N THR A 138 -2.02 -11.81 -5.15
CA THR A 138 -2.55 -10.57 -5.72
C THR A 138 -1.41 -9.89 -6.48
N SER A 139 -1.59 -9.66 -7.77
CA SER A 139 -0.71 -8.82 -8.58
C SER A 139 -1.48 -7.59 -9.04
N TYR A 140 -0.81 -6.45 -9.04
CA TYR A 140 -1.37 -5.18 -9.48
C TYR A 140 -0.25 -4.31 -10.03
N ARG A 141 -0.65 -3.35 -10.87
CA ARG A 141 0.24 -2.37 -11.48
C ARG A 141 -0.06 -1.00 -10.89
N VAL A 142 1.01 -0.31 -10.51
CA VAL A 142 0.95 1.10 -10.13
C VAL A 142 1.60 1.92 -11.23
N ARG A 143 0.79 2.78 -11.84
CA ARG A 143 1.24 3.84 -12.76
C ARG A 143 1.22 5.15 -11.99
N ILE A 144 2.33 5.85 -11.98
CA ILE A 144 2.46 7.15 -11.32
C ILE A 144 2.58 8.18 -12.42
N GLU A 145 1.79 9.24 -12.35
CA GLU A 145 1.84 10.33 -13.32
C GLU A 145 3.16 11.10 -13.21
N PRO A 146 3.67 11.67 -14.32
CA PRO A 146 4.85 12.51 -14.29
C PRO A 146 4.59 13.79 -13.47
N GLY A 147 5.65 14.32 -12.87
CA GLY A 147 5.60 15.55 -12.06
C GLY A 147 5.57 15.34 -10.55
N LEU A 148 5.50 14.09 -10.09
CA LEU A 148 5.68 13.77 -8.67
C LEU A 148 7.17 13.70 -8.33
N ASP A 149 7.56 14.28 -7.19
CA ASP A 149 8.90 14.11 -6.63
C ASP A 149 9.10 12.70 -6.04
N GLU A 150 10.31 12.38 -5.61
CA GLU A 150 10.64 11.06 -5.07
C GLU A 150 9.84 10.71 -3.81
N ARG A 151 9.60 11.69 -2.92
CA ARG A 151 8.84 11.48 -1.68
C ARG A 151 7.37 11.25 -1.98
N GLN A 152 6.82 11.97 -2.95
CA GLN A 152 5.45 11.79 -3.43
C GLN A 152 5.29 10.43 -4.12
N ARG A 153 6.26 9.99 -4.93
CA ARG A 153 6.27 8.63 -5.50
C ARG A 153 6.29 7.56 -4.41
N ALA A 154 7.14 7.71 -3.41
CA ALA A 154 7.23 6.81 -2.26
C ALA A 154 5.93 6.77 -1.45
N ALA A 155 5.29 7.93 -1.24
CA ALA A 155 3.98 8.03 -0.61
C ALA A 155 2.89 7.29 -1.39
N VAL A 156 2.85 7.40 -2.72
CA VAL A 156 1.92 6.64 -3.59
C VAL A 156 2.10 5.14 -3.41
N VAL A 157 3.34 4.65 -3.40
CA VAL A 157 3.65 3.23 -3.16
C VAL A 157 3.17 2.80 -1.77
N GLY A 158 3.47 3.59 -0.74
CA GLY A 158 3.05 3.30 0.63
C GLY A 158 1.53 3.29 0.82
N ILE A 159 0.80 4.24 0.23
CA ILE A 159 -0.67 4.29 0.21
C ILE A 159 -1.22 3.01 -0.43
N THR A 160 -0.62 2.58 -1.54
CA THR A 160 -1.06 1.38 -2.26
C THR A 160 -0.88 0.12 -1.41
N LEU A 161 0.27 -0.02 -0.74
CA LEU A 161 0.55 -1.12 0.18
C LEU A 161 -0.40 -1.10 1.39
N ALA A 162 -0.69 0.06 1.96
CA ALA A 162 -1.63 0.21 3.07
C ALA A 162 -3.04 -0.29 2.71
N ILE A 163 -3.51 0.03 1.49
CA ILE A 163 -4.81 -0.44 0.98
C ILE A 163 -4.81 -1.96 0.80
N ASP A 164 -3.73 -2.54 0.25
CA ASP A 164 -3.62 -4.00 0.10
C ASP A 164 -3.57 -4.70 1.48
N MET A 165 -2.82 -4.18 2.45
CA MET A 165 -2.81 -4.68 3.83
C MET A 165 -4.20 -4.71 4.43
N ARG A 166 -4.97 -3.62 4.28
CA ARG A 166 -6.34 -3.55 4.79
C ARG A 166 -7.25 -4.55 4.09
N ARG A 167 -7.12 -4.72 2.78
CA ARG A 167 -7.88 -5.70 2.01
C ARG A 167 -7.63 -7.12 2.54
N GLN A 168 -6.36 -7.46 2.83
CA GLN A 168 -5.99 -8.75 3.40
C GLN A 168 -6.54 -8.93 4.83
N LYS A 169 -6.47 -7.89 5.67
CA LYS A 169 -7.02 -7.87 7.05
C LYS A 169 -8.53 -8.18 7.06
N MET A 170 -9.30 -7.53 6.18
CA MET A 170 -10.74 -7.76 6.06
C MET A 170 -11.07 -9.18 5.58
N ARG A 171 -10.35 -9.71 4.58
CA ARG A 171 -10.56 -11.09 4.08
C ARG A 171 -10.31 -12.15 5.16
N LYS A 172 -9.38 -11.90 6.07
CA LYS A 172 -9.06 -12.82 7.18
C LYS A 172 -10.12 -12.78 8.29
N ASN A 173 -10.79 -11.64 8.52
CA ASN A 173 -11.82 -11.50 9.53
C ASN A 173 -13.22 -11.96 9.07
N SER A 174 -13.43 -12.22 7.78
CA SER A 174 -14.73 -12.62 7.20
C SER A 174 -14.87 -14.14 6.96
N GLY A 175 -13.93 -14.95 7.43
CA GLY A 175 -14.01 -16.41 7.46
C GLY A 175 -13.78 -16.92 8.88
#